data_AF-A0A9D1NXK5-F1
#
_entry.id   AF-A0A9D1NXK5-F1
#
_cell.length_a   1.000
_cell.length_b   1.000
_cell.length_c   1.000
_cell.angle_alpha   90.00
_cell.angle_beta   90.00
_cell.angle_gamma   90.00
#
_symmetry.space_group_name_H-M   'P 1'
#
loop_
_entity.id
_entity.type
_entity.pdbx_description
1 polymer ?
#
loop_
_entity_poly.entity_id
_entity_poly.type
_entity_poly.pdbx_seq_one_letter_code
_entity_poly.pdbx_strand_id
1 'polypeptide(L)'
;MYCTQCGASIGEKEIRCPYCGAVNPFADEQKYMERLQKILQETEALSDEPMRQYGRELKQHGKRTLKIALAVGSVFVALALLFLGVHLWQNRQEASSARARLALEQQYIPRLDALYAEENYAEAARLLDQAYAEAVSGDAGFISWDHSTFIYYYDTFHYMEEFQNQLLAGGDWFPEDLEDALCNAMILYKEALLPYEEDMVTSREKELIDSYKEEAGNFLREDLYFTEEEIEQLYQDAVQEGGYLDLSVCRSYADTVQKRLNENPR
;
A
#
# COMPACT_ATOMS: atom_id res chain seq x y z
N MET A 1 70.95 -1.66 -76.90
CA MET A 1 72.17 -1.69 -76.04
C MET A 1 73.00 -2.93 -76.38
N TYR A 2 74.26 -3.03 -75.98
CA TYR A 2 75.08 -4.23 -76.25
C TYR A 2 75.33 -5.02 -74.96
N CYS A 3 75.28 -6.35 -75.04
CA CYS A 3 75.59 -7.22 -73.91
C CYS A 3 77.06 -7.04 -73.52
N THR A 4 77.32 -6.73 -72.26
CA THR A 4 78.68 -6.51 -71.72
C THR A 4 79.55 -7.78 -71.70
N GLN A 5 78.93 -8.95 -71.86
CA GLN A 5 79.63 -10.25 -71.83
C GLN A 5 79.94 -10.81 -73.22
N CYS A 6 79.01 -10.75 -74.18
CA CYS A 6 79.21 -11.32 -75.52
C CYS A 6 79.20 -10.30 -76.66
N GLY A 7 78.99 -9.02 -76.37
CA GLY A 7 78.96 -7.94 -77.37
C GLY A 7 77.74 -7.94 -78.30
N ALA A 8 76.80 -8.88 -78.15
CA ALA A 8 75.59 -8.93 -78.98
C ALA A 8 74.66 -7.74 -78.70
N SER A 9 74.02 -7.20 -79.74
CA SER A 9 72.98 -6.17 -79.57
C SER A 9 71.74 -6.79 -78.91
N ILE A 10 71.33 -6.24 -77.77
CA ILE A 10 70.14 -6.65 -77.02
C ILE A 10 69.17 -5.48 -76.86
N GLY A 11 67.88 -5.82 -76.79
CA GLY A 11 66.82 -4.85 -76.51
C GLY A 11 66.93 -4.29 -75.10
N GLU A 12 66.52 -3.03 -74.90
CA GLU A 12 66.65 -2.33 -73.61
C GLU A 12 65.84 -2.96 -72.48
N LYS A 13 64.78 -3.71 -72.81
CA LYS A 13 63.89 -4.37 -71.83
C LYS A 13 64.21 -5.85 -71.60
N GLU A 14 65.22 -6.39 -72.29
CA GLU A 14 65.62 -7.79 -72.15
C GLU A 14 66.48 -7.97 -70.90
N ILE A 15 65.94 -8.68 -69.90
CA ILE A 15 66.59 -8.93 -68.60
C ILE A 15 67.77 -9.88 -68.72
N ARG A 16 67.76 -10.76 -69.73
CA ARG A 16 68.88 -11.67 -70.01
C ARG A 16 69.21 -11.60 -71.48
N CYS A 17 70.49 -11.63 -71.79
CA CYS A 17 70.96 -11.73 -73.16
C CYS A 17 70.48 -13.07 -73.76
N PRO A 18 69.72 -13.08 -74.86
CA PRO A 18 69.21 -14.31 -75.45
C PRO A 18 70.31 -15.17 -76.08
N TYR A 19 71.50 -14.61 -76.31
CA TYR A 19 72.62 -15.30 -76.95
C TYR A 19 73.60 -15.95 -75.96
N CYS A 20 73.80 -15.37 -74.77
CA CYS A 20 74.74 -15.90 -73.77
C CYS A 20 74.15 -16.08 -72.37
N GLY A 21 72.89 -15.70 -72.15
CA GLY A 21 72.18 -15.84 -70.88
C GLY A 21 72.58 -14.84 -69.79
N ALA A 22 73.59 -14.00 -70.03
CA ALA A 22 74.07 -13.00 -69.08
C ALA A 22 72.95 -12.01 -68.73
N VAL A 23 72.78 -11.73 -67.43
CA VAL A 23 71.77 -10.78 -66.95
C VAL A 23 72.18 -9.37 -67.40
N ASN A 24 71.22 -8.66 -67.97
CA ASN A 24 71.30 -7.25 -68.24
C ASN A 24 70.96 -6.49 -66.94
N PRO A 25 71.95 -5.88 -66.27
CA PRO A 25 71.73 -5.26 -64.97
C PRO A 25 70.74 -4.09 -65.04
N PHE A 26 70.70 -3.34 -66.14
CA PHE A 26 69.82 -2.17 -66.27
C PHE A 26 68.34 -2.56 -66.39
N ALA A 27 68.03 -3.58 -67.21
CA ALA A 27 66.66 -4.06 -67.36
C ALA A 27 66.16 -4.80 -66.10
N ASP A 28 67.06 -5.52 -65.40
CA ASP A 28 66.73 -6.18 -64.14
C ASP A 28 66.46 -5.17 -63.02
N GLU A 29 67.28 -4.12 -62.93
CA GLU A 29 67.11 -3.03 -61.96
C GLU A 29 65.80 -2.26 -62.21
N GLN A 30 65.46 -1.95 -63.47
CA GLN A 30 64.18 -1.31 -63.79
C GLN A 30 62.98 -2.17 -63.35
N LYS A 31 63.02 -3.48 -63.63
CA LYS A 31 61.94 -4.38 -63.22
C LYS A 31 61.90 -4.61 -61.70
N TYR A 32 63.04 -4.50 -61.03
CA TYR A 32 63.11 -4.51 -59.58
C TYR A 32 62.47 -3.24 -59.00
N MET A 33 62.80 -2.08 -59.53
CA MET A 33 62.24 -0.78 -59.10
C MET A 33 60.74 -0.67 -59.38
N GLU A 34 60.25 -1.17 -60.53
CA GLU A 34 58.80 -1.24 -60.81
C GLU A 34 58.07 -2.11 -59.79
N ARG A 35 58.64 -3.25 -59.41
CA ARG A 35 58.05 -4.12 -58.37
C ARG A 35 58.08 -3.46 -57.00
N LEU A 36 59.16 -2.75 -56.68
CA LEU A 36 59.25 -2.00 -55.43
C LEU A 36 58.19 -0.90 -55.35
N GLN A 37 58.02 -0.13 -56.43
CA GLN A 37 56.99 0.92 -56.52
C GLN A 37 55.58 0.34 -56.39
N LYS A 38 55.31 -0.81 -57.02
CA LYS A 38 54.02 -1.49 -56.90
C LYS A 38 53.75 -1.95 -55.46
N ILE A 39 54.75 -2.53 -54.79
CA ILE A 39 54.64 -2.93 -53.38
C ILE A 39 54.40 -1.72 -52.49
N LEU A 40 55.12 -0.61 -52.71
CA LEU A 40 54.94 0.64 -51.97
C LEU A 40 53.52 1.21 -52.14
N GLN A 41 52.99 1.22 -53.37
CA GLN A 41 51.62 1.67 -53.64
C GLN A 41 50.57 0.76 -52.98
N GLU A 42 50.76 -0.56 -53.03
CA GLU A 42 49.86 -1.52 -52.38
C GLU A 42 49.92 -1.42 -50.85
N THR A 43 51.10 -1.20 -50.26
CA THR A 43 51.24 -0.99 -48.80
C THR A 43 50.71 0.36 -48.33
N GLU A 44 50.87 1.41 -49.12
CA GLU A 44 50.27 2.72 -48.83
C GLU A 44 48.74 2.64 -48.87
N ALA A 45 48.17 1.95 -49.88
CA ALA A 45 46.73 1.70 -49.96
C ALA A 45 46.19 0.88 -48.78
N LEU A 46 46.95 -0.13 -48.30
CA LEU A 46 46.59 -0.96 -47.14
C LEU A 46 46.70 -0.22 -45.79
N SER A 47 47.45 0.88 -45.71
CA SER A 47 47.62 1.64 -44.46
C SER A 47 46.38 2.47 -44.07
N ASP A 48 45.55 2.82 -45.06
CA ASP A 48 44.43 3.75 -44.92
C ASP A 48 43.06 3.05 -44.75
N GLU A 49 42.96 1.79 -45.16
CA GLU A 49 41.73 1.00 -45.14
C GLU A 49 41.31 0.50 -43.73
N PRO A 50 42.24 -0.02 -42.88
CA PRO A 50 41.92 -0.52 -41.55
C PRO A 50 41.40 0.58 -40.62
N MET A 51 42.04 1.76 -40.61
CA MET A 51 41.64 2.86 -39.72
C MET A 51 40.26 3.44 -40.08
N ARG A 52 39.89 3.47 -41.36
CA ARG A 52 38.56 3.94 -41.80
C ARG A 52 37.44 2.95 -41.53
N GLN A 53 37.72 1.64 -41.51
CA GLN A 53 36.73 0.62 -41.14
C GLN A 53 36.56 0.56 -39.62
N TYR A 54 37.65 0.48 -38.84
CA TYR A 54 37.61 0.51 -37.38
C TYR A 54 36.93 1.79 -36.83
N GLY A 55 37.22 2.96 -37.39
CA GLY A 55 36.58 4.22 -36.99
C GLY A 55 35.09 4.31 -37.33
N ARG A 56 34.63 3.60 -38.36
CA ARG A 56 33.19 3.54 -38.73
C ARG A 56 32.43 2.56 -37.85
N GLU A 57 33.01 1.40 -37.57
CA GLU A 57 32.43 0.39 -36.68
C GLU A 57 32.34 0.92 -35.24
N LEU A 58 33.41 1.53 -34.70
CA LEU A 58 33.37 2.15 -33.37
C LEU A 58 32.32 3.27 -33.27
N LYS A 59 32.15 4.08 -34.32
CA LYS A 59 31.09 5.10 -34.37
C LYS A 59 29.69 4.49 -34.46
N GLN A 60 29.51 3.37 -35.17
CA GLN A 60 28.21 2.68 -35.26
C GLN A 60 27.84 1.96 -33.97
N HIS A 61 28.78 1.24 -33.36
CA HIS A 61 28.61 0.59 -32.06
C HIS A 61 28.39 1.63 -30.95
N GLY A 62 29.17 2.72 -30.92
CA GLY A 62 28.97 3.82 -29.98
C GLY A 62 27.60 4.49 -30.11
N LYS A 63 27.11 4.74 -31.33
CA LYS A 63 25.76 5.29 -31.56
C LYS A 63 24.65 4.33 -31.14
N ARG A 64 24.81 3.02 -31.33
CA ARG A 64 23.82 2.01 -30.91
C ARG A 64 23.80 1.86 -29.38
N THR A 65 24.96 1.77 -28.73
CA THR A 65 25.05 1.71 -27.27
C THR A 65 24.50 2.97 -26.60
N LEU A 66 24.79 4.16 -27.15
CA LEU A 66 24.22 5.41 -26.65
C LEU A 66 22.70 5.46 -26.77
N LYS A 67 22.12 4.99 -27.90
CA LYS A 67 20.66 4.93 -28.08
C LYS A 67 19.99 3.98 -27.07
N ILE A 68 20.59 2.81 -26.83
CA ILE A 68 20.08 1.85 -25.84
C ILE A 68 20.19 2.43 -24.43
N ALA A 69 21.33 3.03 -24.08
CA ALA A 69 21.53 3.67 -22.78
C ALA A 69 20.55 4.84 -22.56
N LEU A 70 20.27 5.64 -23.58
CA LEU A 70 19.26 6.71 -23.52
C LEU A 70 17.84 6.15 -23.37
N ALA A 71 17.50 5.08 -24.11
CA ALA A 71 16.19 4.44 -23.99
C ALA A 71 15.99 3.86 -22.58
N VAL A 72 16.98 3.11 -22.06
CA VAL A 72 16.95 2.56 -20.70
C VAL A 72 16.91 3.67 -19.66
N GLY A 73 17.74 4.71 -19.80
CA GLY A 73 17.74 5.88 -18.92
C GLY A 73 16.40 6.60 -18.92
N SER A 74 15.74 6.72 -20.08
CA SER A 74 14.41 7.35 -20.18
C SER A 74 13.33 6.56 -19.45
N VAL A 75 13.43 5.22 -19.44
CA VAL A 75 12.51 4.36 -18.66
C VAL A 75 12.71 4.59 -17.17
N PHE A 76 13.95 4.64 -16.69
CA PHE A 76 14.22 4.93 -15.28
C PHE A 76 13.74 6.32 -14.86
N VAL A 77 13.92 7.33 -15.71
CA VAL A 77 13.40 8.69 -15.46
C VAL A 77 11.87 8.69 -15.41
N ALA A 78 11.20 7.99 -16.34
CA ALA A 78 9.75 7.88 -16.34
C ALA A 78 9.23 7.20 -15.06
N LEU A 79 9.87 6.13 -14.62
CA LEU A 79 9.53 5.46 -13.36
C LEU A 79 9.77 6.34 -12.13
N ALA A 80 10.88 7.08 -12.10
CA ALA A 80 11.19 8.02 -11.01
C ALA A 80 10.16 9.17 -10.93
N LEU A 81 9.74 9.71 -12.08
CA LEU A 81 8.70 10.74 -12.14
C LEU A 81 7.33 10.19 -11.70
N LEU A 82 6.98 8.96 -12.09
CA LEU A 82 5.75 8.32 -11.65
C LEU A 82 5.77 8.09 -10.15
N PHE A 83 6.87 7.55 -9.61
CA PHE A 83 7.05 7.34 -8.18
C PHE A 83 6.94 8.66 -7.40
N LEU A 84 7.62 9.72 -7.84
CA LEU A 84 7.54 11.04 -7.22
C LEU A 84 6.11 11.61 -7.30
N GLY A 85 5.43 11.43 -8.43
CA GLY A 85 4.05 11.86 -8.62
C GLY A 85 3.10 11.19 -7.64
N VAL A 86 3.19 9.87 -7.48
CA VAL A 86 2.39 9.11 -6.51
C VAL A 86 2.68 9.56 -5.08
N HIS A 87 3.96 9.68 -4.72
CA HIS A 87 4.36 10.09 -3.37
C HIS A 87 3.91 11.52 -3.03
N LEU A 88 3.98 12.45 -3.98
CA LEU A 88 3.47 13.81 -3.78
C LEU A 88 1.95 13.86 -3.68
N TRP A 89 1.25 13.02 -4.44
CA TRP A 89 -0.19 12.91 -4.38
C TRP A 89 -0.67 12.33 -3.03
N GLN A 90 -0.06 11.23 -2.57
CA GLN A 90 -0.32 10.63 -1.26
C GLN A 90 -0.08 11.64 -0.13
N ASN A 91 1.09 12.28 -0.09
CA ASN A 91 1.39 13.29 0.93
C ASN A 91 0.39 14.46 0.92
N ARG A 92 -0.08 14.89 -0.26
CA ARG A 92 -1.09 15.94 -0.36
C ARG A 92 -2.44 15.49 0.16
N GLN A 93 -2.84 14.26 -0.15
CA GLN A 93 -4.08 13.67 0.35
C GLN A 93 -4.05 13.53 1.86
N GLU A 94 -2.98 12.94 2.43
CA GLU A 94 -2.78 12.85 3.88
C GLU A 94 -2.81 14.24 4.55
N ALA A 95 -2.15 15.24 3.96
CA ALA A 95 -2.19 16.60 4.46
C ALA A 95 -3.57 17.25 4.34
N SER A 96 -4.39 16.86 3.34
CA SER A 96 -5.78 17.31 3.21
C SER A 96 -6.64 16.70 4.29
N SER A 97 -6.58 15.37 4.44
CA SER A 97 -7.29 14.61 5.47
C SER A 97 -6.95 15.09 6.88
N ALA A 98 -5.67 15.32 7.17
CA ALA A 98 -5.25 15.85 8.48
C ALA A 98 -5.84 17.24 8.77
N ARG A 99 -5.94 18.11 7.75
CA ARG A 99 -6.58 19.43 7.91
C ARG A 99 -8.09 19.32 8.09
N ALA A 100 -8.74 18.42 7.34
CA ALA A 100 -10.17 18.17 7.47
C ALA A 100 -10.51 17.63 8.87
N ARG A 101 -9.72 16.68 9.38
CA ARG A 101 -9.86 16.17 10.74
C ARG A 101 -9.69 17.26 11.78
N LEU A 102 -8.62 18.06 11.69
CA LEU A 102 -8.40 19.16 12.63
C LEU A 102 -9.56 20.16 12.63
N ALA A 103 -10.14 20.46 11.46
CA ALA A 103 -11.28 21.37 11.36
C ALA A 103 -12.53 20.80 12.05
N LEU A 104 -12.81 19.50 11.87
CA LEU A 104 -13.90 18.82 12.56
C LEU A 104 -13.67 18.75 14.06
N GLU A 105 -12.46 18.39 14.49
CA GLU A 105 -12.10 18.34 15.91
C GLU A 105 -12.29 19.72 16.57
N GLN A 106 -11.88 20.81 15.90
CA GLN A 106 -12.12 22.18 16.38
C GLN A 106 -13.61 22.55 16.48
N GLN A 107 -14.46 21.96 15.64
CA GLN A 107 -15.90 22.21 15.64
C GLN A 107 -16.63 21.39 16.71
N TYR A 108 -16.27 20.12 16.89
CA TYR A 108 -17.02 19.17 17.68
C TYR A 108 -16.46 18.97 19.09
N ILE A 109 -15.14 18.84 19.27
CA ILE A 109 -14.52 18.50 20.57
C ILE A 109 -14.94 19.49 21.67
N PRO A 110 -14.86 20.83 21.50
CA PRO A 110 -15.24 21.75 22.58
C PRO A 110 -16.70 21.63 23.02
N ARG A 111 -17.60 21.21 22.12
CA ARG A 111 -19.01 20.99 22.42
C ARG A 111 -19.23 19.64 23.11
N LEU A 112 -18.51 18.61 22.66
CA LEU A 112 -18.48 17.30 23.32
C LEU A 112 -17.94 17.42 24.75
N ASP A 113 -16.85 18.15 24.96
CA ASP A 113 -16.28 18.42 26.28
C ASP A 113 -17.25 19.14 27.21
N ALA A 114 -18.01 20.12 26.69
CA ALA A 114 -19.02 20.82 27.46
C ALA A 114 -20.17 19.88 27.89
N LEU A 115 -20.68 19.06 26.96
CA LEU A 115 -21.72 18.07 27.25
C LEU A 115 -21.24 17.02 28.26
N TYR A 116 -19.99 16.57 28.13
CA TYR A 116 -19.38 15.64 29.07
C TYR A 116 -19.22 16.24 30.47
N ALA A 117 -18.78 17.50 30.56
CA ALA A 117 -18.65 18.20 31.84
C ALA A 117 -20.01 18.44 32.52
N GLU A 118 -21.09 18.53 31.75
CA GLU A 118 -22.48 18.60 32.22
C GLU A 118 -23.09 17.21 32.49
N GLU A 119 -22.32 16.13 32.28
CA GLU A 119 -22.77 14.73 32.39
C GLU A 119 -23.95 14.39 31.46
N ASN A 120 -24.10 15.17 30.37
CA ASN A 120 -25.12 14.95 29.36
C ASN A 120 -24.61 13.99 28.27
N TYR A 121 -24.39 12.74 28.67
CA TYR A 121 -23.81 11.70 27.81
C TYR A 121 -24.71 11.34 26.63
N ALA A 122 -26.04 11.37 26.79
CA ALA A 122 -26.99 11.10 25.71
C ALA A 122 -26.86 12.09 24.54
N GLU A 123 -26.71 13.38 24.83
CA GLU A 123 -26.48 14.37 23.78
C GLU A 123 -25.06 14.30 23.24
N ALA A 124 -24.06 13.94 24.08
CA ALA A 124 -22.69 13.75 23.65
C ALA A 124 -22.58 12.57 22.65
N ALA A 125 -23.24 11.44 22.91
CA ALA A 125 -23.30 10.29 22.00
C ALA A 125 -23.89 10.68 20.64
N ARG A 126 -25.05 11.35 20.64
CA ARG A 126 -25.71 11.83 19.40
C ARG A 126 -24.83 12.82 18.62
N LEU A 127 -24.12 13.71 19.31
CA LEU A 127 -23.21 14.66 18.67
C LEU A 127 -21.96 13.96 18.12
N LEU A 128 -21.46 12.94 18.81
CA LEU A 128 -20.31 12.14 18.39
C LEU A 128 -20.64 11.34 17.12
N ASP A 129 -21.83 10.73 17.04
CA ASP A 129 -22.31 10.05 15.82
C ASP A 129 -22.40 11.00 14.63
N GLN A 130 -22.92 12.20 14.85
CA GLN A 130 -22.95 13.24 13.81
C GLN A 130 -21.54 13.57 13.32
N ALA A 131 -20.59 13.72 14.26
CA ALA A 131 -19.21 14.02 13.93
C ALA A 131 -18.54 12.88 13.16
N TYR A 132 -18.80 11.61 13.52
CA TYR A 132 -18.29 10.45 12.79
C TYR A 132 -18.90 10.34 11.38
N ALA A 133 -20.20 10.55 11.24
CA ALA A 133 -20.86 10.56 9.92
C ALA A 133 -20.27 11.65 9.00
N GLU A 134 -20.00 12.85 9.53
CA GLU A 134 -19.33 13.92 8.80
C GLU A 134 -17.87 13.58 8.48
N ALA A 135 -17.15 12.96 9.42
CA ALA A 135 -15.76 12.56 9.21
C ALA A 135 -15.59 11.50 8.12
N VAL A 136 -16.48 10.50 8.09
CA VAL A 136 -16.48 9.40 7.11
C VAL A 136 -16.96 9.85 5.74
N SER A 137 -17.97 10.72 5.67
CA SER A 137 -18.46 11.27 4.39
C SER A 137 -17.50 12.30 3.79
N GLY A 138 -16.66 12.93 4.62
CA GLY A 138 -15.59 13.82 4.22
C GLY A 138 -14.23 13.14 4.09
N ASP A 139 -13.17 13.97 4.04
CA ASP A 139 -11.79 13.51 3.92
C ASP A 139 -11.12 13.22 5.28
N ALA A 140 -11.81 13.42 6.40
CA ALA A 140 -11.22 13.39 7.74
C ALA A 140 -11.02 11.97 8.29
N GLY A 141 -11.84 11.01 7.87
CA GLY A 141 -11.78 9.61 8.30
C GLY A 141 -12.42 9.38 9.68
N PHE A 142 -11.86 9.97 10.73
CA PHE A 142 -12.37 9.87 12.11
C PHE A 142 -11.98 11.09 12.94
N ILE A 143 -12.67 11.33 14.06
CA ILE A 143 -12.26 12.31 15.07
C ILE A 143 -11.73 11.60 16.31
N SER A 144 -10.71 12.18 16.95
CA SER A 144 -10.11 11.63 18.18
C SER A 144 -10.56 12.46 19.37
N TRP A 145 -11.58 11.98 20.09
CA TRP A 145 -12.03 12.59 21.34
C TRP A 145 -11.72 11.68 22.53
N ASP A 146 -11.22 12.26 23.62
CA ASP A 146 -10.67 11.51 24.75
C ASP A 146 -11.72 10.61 25.43
N HIS A 147 -13.00 10.98 25.38
CA HIS A 147 -14.10 10.24 26.03
C HIS A 147 -14.86 9.31 25.07
N SER A 148 -14.39 9.14 23.82
CA SER A 148 -15.07 8.31 22.82
C SER A 148 -15.28 6.86 23.28
N THR A 149 -14.29 6.25 23.93
CA THR A 149 -14.40 4.87 24.44
C THR A 149 -15.48 4.78 25.53
N PHE A 150 -15.48 5.69 26.50
CA PHE A 150 -16.51 5.71 27.54
C PHE A 150 -17.92 5.92 26.94
N ILE A 151 -18.06 6.83 25.99
CA ILE A 151 -19.36 7.11 25.36
C ILE A 151 -19.89 5.92 24.58
N TYR A 152 -19.02 5.12 23.94
CA TYR A 152 -19.44 3.86 23.34
C TYR A 152 -20.07 2.90 24.38
N TYR A 153 -19.46 2.75 25.55
CA TYR A 153 -20.01 1.89 26.62
C TYR A 153 -21.30 2.46 27.21
N TYR A 154 -21.39 3.78 27.39
CA TYR A 154 -22.60 4.45 27.81
C TYR A 154 -23.76 4.21 26.84
N ASP A 155 -23.52 4.42 25.54
CA ASP A 155 -24.55 4.26 24.51
C ASP A 155 -25.01 2.79 24.41
N THR A 156 -24.06 1.84 24.43
CA THR A 156 -24.33 0.39 24.52
C THR A 156 -25.25 0.06 25.70
N PHE A 157 -24.96 0.61 26.88
CA PHE A 157 -25.77 0.42 28.08
C PHE A 157 -27.16 1.05 27.96
N HIS A 158 -27.24 2.30 27.51
CA HIS A 158 -28.51 3.03 27.44
C HIS A 158 -29.48 2.39 26.44
N TYR A 159 -29.00 1.84 25.32
CA TYR A 159 -29.85 1.07 24.39
C TYR A 159 -30.46 -0.17 25.06
N MET A 160 -29.67 -0.90 25.86
CA MET A 160 -30.18 -2.03 26.64
C MET A 160 -31.18 -1.58 27.71
N GLU A 161 -30.85 -0.52 28.46
CA GLU A 161 -31.68 0.05 29.53
C GLU A 161 -33.04 0.54 29.00
N GLU A 162 -33.07 1.18 27.83
CA GLU A 162 -34.32 1.62 27.20
C GLU A 162 -35.26 0.45 26.91
N PHE A 163 -34.74 -0.65 26.36
CA PHE A 163 -35.54 -1.86 26.14
C PHE A 163 -35.99 -2.49 27.47
N GLN A 164 -35.09 -2.60 28.46
CA GLN A 164 -35.43 -3.13 29.78
C GLN A 164 -36.60 -2.36 30.42
N ASN A 165 -36.57 -1.03 30.33
CA ASN A 165 -37.65 -0.17 30.83
C ASN A 165 -38.98 -0.40 30.08
N GLN A 166 -38.95 -0.56 28.76
CA GLN A 166 -40.15 -0.88 27.97
C GLN A 166 -40.72 -2.25 28.34
N LEU A 167 -39.85 -3.25 28.49
CA LEU A 167 -40.22 -4.61 28.90
C LEU A 167 -40.89 -4.60 30.28
N LEU A 168 -40.31 -3.88 31.25
CA LEU A 168 -40.83 -3.73 32.61
C LEU A 168 -42.15 -2.95 32.67
N ALA A 169 -42.35 -1.99 31.77
CA ALA A 169 -43.59 -1.23 31.68
C ALA A 169 -44.75 -2.04 31.06
N GLY A 170 -44.46 -3.24 30.53
CA GLY A 170 -45.45 -4.06 29.80
C GLY A 170 -45.90 -3.42 28.49
N GLY A 171 -45.03 -2.60 27.87
CA GLY A 171 -45.30 -1.98 26.57
C GLY A 171 -45.18 -2.96 25.41
N ASP A 172 -45.65 -2.54 24.23
CA ASP A 172 -45.33 -3.23 22.99
C ASP A 172 -43.90 -2.87 22.56
N TRP A 173 -43.17 -3.84 22.04
CA TRP A 173 -41.79 -3.70 21.56
C TRP A 173 -41.58 -4.56 20.31
N PHE A 174 -40.59 -4.22 19.49
CA PHE A 174 -40.27 -4.98 18.28
C PHE A 174 -39.25 -6.09 18.60
N PRO A 175 -39.31 -7.26 17.93
CA PRO A 175 -38.32 -8.32 18.11
C PRO A 175 -36.87 -7.85 17.91
N GLU A 176 -36.66 -6.90 17.00
CA GLU A 176 -35.36 -6.29 16.74
C GLU A 176 -34.81 -5.53 17.96
N ASP A 177 -35.68 -4.92 18.78
CA ASP A 177 -35.27 -4.23 20.01
C ASP A 177 -34.74 -5.23 21.05
N LEU A 178 -35.36 -6.43 21.14
CA LEU A 178 -34.89 -7.52 21.99
C LEU A 178 -33.55 -8.07 21.51
N GLU A 179 -33.40 -8.27 20.19
CA GLU A 179 -32.15 -8.70 19.58
C GLU A 179 -30.99 -7.76 19.94
N ASP A 180 -31.18 -6.46 19.75
CA ASP A 180 -30.16 -5.44 20.00
C ASP A 180 -29.86 -5.33 21.50
N ALA A 181 -30.88 -5.33 22.37
CA ALA A 181 -30.69 -5.30 23.82
C ALA A 181 -29.94 -6.52 24.36
N LEU A 182 -30.24 -7.72 23.84
CA LEU A 182 -29.51 -8.95 24.18
C LEU A 182 -28.03 -8.85 23.78
N CYS A 183 -27.75 -8.38 22.57
CA CYS A 183 -26.38 -8.20 22.09
C CYS A 183 -25.60 -7.20 22.96
N ASN A 184 -26.19 -6.03 23.23
CA ASN A 184 -25.58 -4.99 24.05
C ASN A 184 -25.31 -5.49 25.48
N ALA A 185 -26.24 -6.22 26.08
CA ALA A 185 -26.04 -6.82 27.39
C ALA A 185 -24.88 -7.83 27.40
N MET A 186 -24.76 -8.66 26.35
CA MET A 186 -23.66 -9.61 26.20
C MET A 186 -22.30 -8.92 26.02
N ILE A 187 -22.24 -7.86 25.20
CA ILE A 187 -21.03 -7.03 25.02
C ILE A 187 -20.58 -6.49 26.39
N LEU A 188 -21.48 -5.84 27.12
CA LEU A 188 -21.16 -5.25 28.42
C LEU A 188 -20.72 -6.31 29.43
N TYR A 189 -21.47 -7.40 29.57
CA TYR A 189 -21.23 -8.39 30.62
C TYR A 189 -20.00 -9.27 30.36
N LYS A 190 -19.68 -9.58 29.10
CA LYS A 190 -18.63 -10.54 28.75
C LYS A 190 -17.39 -9.95 28.10
N GLU A 191 -17.50 -8.85 27.36
CA GLU A 191 -16.31 -8.24 26.76
C GLU A 191 -15.51 -7.47 27.84
N ALA A 192 -14.26 -7.87 28.02
CA ALA A 192 -13.32 -7.12 28.82
C ALA A 192 -12.87 -5.87 28.04
N LEU A 193 -12.58 -4.78 28.76
CA LEU A 193 -11.85 -3.67 28.16
C LEU A 193 -10.52 -4.22 27.64
N LEU A 194 -10.18 -3.92 26.39
CA LEU A 194 -8.90 -4.30 25.84
C LEU A 194 -7.79 -3.50 26.53
N PRO A 195 -6.54 -4.00 26.62
CA PRO A 195 -5.48 -3.31 27.34
C PRO A 195 -5.24 -1.87 26.88
N TYR A 196 -5.45 -1.58 25.59
CA TYR A 196 -5.29 -0.22 25.06
C TYR A 196 -6.48 0.69 25.40
N GLU A 197 -7.66 0.14 25.69
CA GLU A 197 -8.86 0.88 26.09
C GLU A 197 -8.81 1.27 27.55
N GLU A 198 -8.15 0.45 28.40
CA GLU A 198 -7.91 0.79 29.80
C GLU A 198 -7.12 2.10 29.94
N ASP A 199 -6.19 2.39 29.01
CA ASP A 199 -5.42 3.63 28.97
C ASP A 199 -6.22 4.83 28.41
N MET A 200 -7.37 4.58 27.77
CA MET A 200 -8.25 5.59 27.16
C MET A 200 -9.44 5.99 28.05
N VAL A 201 -9.64 5.33 29.18
CA VAL A 201 -10.72 5.65 30.13
C VAL A 201 -10.14 6.16 31.45
N THR A 202 -10.79 7.17 32.03
CA THR A 202 -10.48 7.67 33.36
C THR A 202 -10.94 6.70 34.45
N SER A 203 -10.40 6.83 35.67
CA SER A 203 -10.84 6.00 36.81
C SER A 203 -12.34 6.15 37.10
N ARG A 204 -12.90 7.36 36.94
CA ARG A 204 -14.33 7.61 37.12
C ARG A 204 -15.17 6.88 36.06
N GLU A 205 -14.74 6.93 34.81
CA GLU A 205 -15.44 6.23 33.72
C GLU A 205 -15.37 4.73 33.88
N LYS A 206 -14.25 4.19 34.37
CA LYS A 206 -14.13 2.77 34.68
C LYS A 206 -15.14 2.33 35.75
N GLU A 207 -15.32 3.12 36.81
CA GLU A 207 -16.34 2.85 37.84
C GLU A 207 -17.77 2.84 37.24
N LEU A 208 -18.07 3.78 36.33
CA LEU A 208 -19.37 3.80 35.64
C LEU A 208 -19.53 2.59 34.71
N ILE A 209 -18.51 2.27 33.91
CA ILE A 209 -18.53 1.09 33.03
C ILE A 209 -18.75 -0.17 33.85
N ASP A 210 -18.02 -0.36 34.95
CA ASP A 210 -18.18 -1.52 35.84
C ASP A 210 -19.62 -1.62 36.36
N SER A 211 -20.29 -0.50 36.68
CA SER A 211 -21.71 -0.49 37.05
C SER A 211 -22.62 -0.92 35.90
N TYR A 212 -22.36 -0.48 34.66
CA TYR A 212 -23.12 -0.91 33.48
C TYR A 212 -22.97 -2.41 33.22
N LYS A 213 -21.78 -2.98 33.47
CA LYS A 213 -21.54 -4.43 33.35
C LYS A 213 -22.33 -5.22 34.38
N GLU A 214 -22.41 -4.73 35.62
CA GLU A 214 -23.21 -5.36 36.67
C GLU A 214 -24.70 -5.35 36.30
N GLU A 215 -25.22 -4.20 35.85
CA GLU A 215 -26.62 -4.07 35.43
C GLU A 215 -26.95 -4.92 34.20
N ALA A 216 -26.06 -5.01 33.22
CA ALA A 216 -26.21 -5.90 32.07
C ALA A 216 -26.28 -7.38 32.49
N GLY A 217 -25.44 -7.79 33.44
CA GLY A 217 -25.50 -9.14 34.01
C GLY A 217 -26.82 -9.42 34.75
N ASN A 218 -27.38 -8.42 35.42
CA ASN A 218 -28.69 -8.54 36.08
C ASN A 218 -29.82 -8.60 35.06
N PHE A 219 -29.80 -7.76 34.02
CA PHE A 219 -30.76 -7.81 32.93
C PHE A 219 -30.80 -9.20 32.25
N LEU A 220 -29.64 -9.78 31.93
CA LEU A 220 -29.57 -11.12 31.34
C LEU A 220 -30.23 -12.20 32.23
N ARG A 221 -29.97 -12.15 33.54
CA ARG A 221 -30.38 -13.21 34.48
C ARG A 221 -31.79 -13.04 35.02
N GLU A 222 -32.12 -11.83 35.44
CA GLU A 222 -33.38 -11.52 36.12
C GLU A 222 -34.49 -11.21 35.12
N ASP A 223 -34.16 -10.53 34.02
CA ASP A 223 -35.14 -10.03 33.05
C ASP A 223 -35.30 -10.91 31.83
N LEU A 224 -34.20 -11.43 31.30
CA LEU A 224 -34.21 -12.35 30.16
C LEU A 224 -34.16 -13.84 30.57
N TYR A 225 -34.09 -14.11 31.87
CA TYR A 225 -34.14 -15.47 32.45
C TYR A 225 -33.04 -16.40 31.93
N PHE A 226 -31.83 -15.89 31.69
CA PHE A 226 -30.66 -16.73 31.44
C PHE A 226 -30.11 -17.32 32.74
N THR A 227 -29.63 -18.56 32.69
CA THR A 227 -28.69 -19.07 33.72
C THR A 227 -27.25 -18.68 33.38
N GLU A 228 -26.36 -18.70 34.38
CA GLU A 228 -24.92 -18.42 34.13
C GLU A 228 -24.32 -19.39 33.12
N GLU A 229 -24.74 -20.66 33.12
CA GLU A 229 -24.29 -21.64 32.14
C GLU A 229 -24.75 -21.30 30.72
N GLU A 230 -25.96 -20.76 30.57
CA GLU A 230 -26.47 -20.34 29.26
C GLU A 230 -25.76 -19.09 28.75
N ILE A 231 -25.46 -18.14 29.63
CA ILE A 231 -24.67 -16.95 29.26
C ILE A 231 -23.26 -17.37 28.84
N GLU A 232 -22.64 -18.30 29.56
CA GLU A 232 -21.32 -18.81 29.20
C GLU A 232 -21.35 -19.58 27.88
N GLN A 233 -22.36 -20.42 27.65
CA GLN A 233 -22.52 -21.11 26.38
C GLN A 233 -22.68 -20.13 25.22
N LEU A 234 -23.53 -19.11 25.38
CA LEU A 234 -23.72 -18.06 24.39
C LEU A 234 -22.42 -17.32 24.09
N TYR A 235 -21.66 -16.98 25.14
CA TYR A 235 -20.34 -16.35 24.99
C TYR A 235 -19.38 -17.24 24.19
N GLN A 236 -19.27 -18.52 24.51
CA GLN A 236 -18.38 -19.45 23.82
C GLN A 236 -18.79 -19.67 22.35
N ASP A 237 -20.09 -19.64 22.05
CA ASP A 237 -20.60 -19.77 20.68
C ASP A 237 -20.32 -18.49 19.86
N ALA A 238 -20.35 -17.33 20.50
CA ALA A 238 -20.25 -16.02 19.83
C ALA A 238 -18.82 -15.47 19.76
N VAL A 239 -17.93 -15.81 20.68
CA VAL A 239 -16.60 -15.19 20.75
C VAL A 239 -15.71 -15.55 19.54
N GLN A 240 -15.18 -14.53 18.88
CA GLN A 240 -14.29 -14.65 17.72
C GLN A 240 -12.80 -14.56 18.12
N GLU A 241 -11.92 -14.87 17.17
CA GLU A 241 -10.48 -14.63 17.32
C GLU A 241 -10.23 -13.12 17.51
N GLY A 242 -9.78 -12.74 18.71
CA GLY A 242 -9.61 -11.34 19.11
C GLY A 242 -10.49 -10.90 20.29
N GLY A 243 -11.42 -11.74 20.74
CA GLY A 243 -12.22 -11.50 21.96
C GLY A 243 -13.51 -10.73 21.75
N TYR A 244 -13.86 -10.39 20.50
CA TYR A 244 -15.12 -9.74 20.14
C TYR A 244 -16.24 -10.75 19.89
N LEU A 245 -17.47 -10.37 20.18
CA LEU A 245 -18.65 -11.20 19.94
C LEU A 245 -19.15 -11.11 18.49
N ASP A 246 -19.47 -12.26 17.91
CA ASP A 246 -20.28 -12.35 16.71
C ASP A 246 -21.74 -12.03 17.05
N LEU A 247 -22.13 -10.79 16.77
CA LEU A 247 -23.49 -10.32 17.07
C LEU A 247 -24.56 -11.12 16.31
N SER A 248 -24.24 -11.76 15.18
CA SER A 248 -25.21 -12.63 14.49
C SER A 248 -25.55 -13.89 15.31
N VAL A 249 -24.58 -14.42 16.05
CA VAL A 249 -24.79 -15.53 16.98
C VAL A 249 -25.62 -15.04 18.17
N CYS A 250 -25.29 -13.88 18.73
CA CYS A 250 -26.09 -13.28 19.82
C CYS A 250 -27.56 -13.10 19.42
N ARG A 251 -27.83 -12.51 18.25
CA ARG A 251 -29.19 -12.34 17.71
C ARG A 251 -29.94 -13.66 17.54
N SER A 252 -29.26 -14.74 17.17
CA SER A 252 -29.90 -16.05 16.98
C SER A 252 -30.52 -16.63 18.26
N TYR A 253 -30.11 -16.14 19.43
CA TYR A 253 -30.69 -16.54 20.72
C TYR A 253 -31.95 -15.76 21.08
N ALA A 254 -32.27 -14.66 20.39
CA ALA A 254 -33.41 -13.79 20.70
C ALA A 254 -34.76 -14.52 20.61
N ASP A 255 -34.94 -15.42 19.63
CA ASP A 255 -36.16 -16.25 19.51
C ASP A 255 -36.42 -17.11 20.76
N THR A 256 -35.34 -17.62 21.35
CA THR A 256 -35.41 -18.43 22.58
C THR A 256 -35.83 -17.55 23.76
N VAL A 257 -35.26 -16.35 23.86
CA VAL A 257 -35.60 -15.37 24.89
C VAL A 257 -37.03 -14.89 24.74
N GLN A 258 -37.46 -14.53 23.54
CA GLN A 258 -38.84 -14.13 23.22
C GLN A 258 -39.84 -15.18 23.70
N LYS A 259 -39.56 -16.46 23.44
CA LYS A 259 -40.43 -17.55 23.90
C LYS A 259 -40.50 -17.61 25.43
N ARG A 260 -39.37 -17.44 26.13
CA ARG A 260 -39.33 -17.41 27.61
C ARG A 260 -40.13 -16.25 28.18
N LEU A 261 -39.99 -15.06 27.59
CA LEU A 261 -40.75 -13.86 27.99
C LEU A 261 -42.26 -14.08 27.81
N ASN A 262 -42.68 -14.73 26.73
CA ASN A 262 -44.08 -15.07 26.50
C ASN A 262 -44.62 -16.12 27.49
N GLU A 263 -43.77 -17.03 27.97
CA GLU A 263 -44.12 -18.04 28.97
C GLU A 263 -44.11 -17.48 30.41
N ASN A 264 -43.37 -16.38 30.65
CA ASN A 264 -43.22 -15.71 31.93
C ASN A 264 -43.54 -14.21 31.81
N PRO A 265 -44.79 -13.84 31.49
CA PRO A 265 -45.17 -12.43 31.35
C PRO A 265 -45.02 -11.70 32.69
N ARG A 266 -44.45 -10.49 32.62
CA ARG A 266 -44.25 -9.60 33.77
C ARG A 266 -45.50 -8.77 34.07
#